data_AF-A0A1R0H1Y5-F1
#
_entry.id   AF-A0A1R0H1Y5-F1
#
_cell.length_a   1.000
_cell.length_b   1.000
_cell.length_c   1.000
_cell.angle_alpha   90.00
_cell.angle_beta   90.00
_cell.angle_gamma   90.00
#
_symmetry.space_group_name_H-M   'P 1'
#
loop_
_entity.id
_entity.type
_entity.pdbx_description
1 polymer ?
#
loop_
_entity_poly.entity_id
_entity_poly.type
_entity_poly.pdbx_seq_one_letter_code
_entity_poly.pdbx_strand_id
1 'polypeptide(L)'
;MLELIHRYVETLDKYFGNVCELDLIFNFQKAYHILNEMVMAGGIVESSKKTVLRVITQQDEVEVQENSERSWSEINLDGVAKSALLSVQEFKQSFSR
;
A
#
# COMPACT_ATOMS: atom_id res chain seq x y z
N MET A 1 -19.07 -19.10 15.32
CA MET A 1 -18.73 -17.67 15.52
C MET A 1 -17.46 -17.50 16.36
N LEU A 2 -17.35 -18.10 17.55
CA LEU A 2 -16.15 -17.96 18.40
C LEU A 2 -14.86 -18.42 17.72
N GLU A 3 -14.91 -19.52 16.96
CA GLU A 3 -13.75 -20.02 16.20
C GLU A 3 -13.26 -19.04 15.13
N LEU A 4 -14.17 -18.27 14.52
CA LEU A 4 -13.81 -17.23 13.55
C LEU A 4 -13.09 -16.08 14.23
N ILE A 5 -13.59 -15.62 15.38
CA ILE A 5 -12.95 -14.57 16.17
C ILE A 5 -11.55 -15.03 16.59
N HIS A 6 -11.41 -16.26 17.07
CA HIS A 6 -10.11 -16.81 17.47
C HIS A 6 -9.15 -16.88 16.28
N ARG A 7 -9.62 -17.39 15.12
CA ARG A 7 -8.84 -17.41 13.88
C ARG A 7 -8.39 -16.02 13.45
N TYR A 8 -9.27 -15.02 13.57
CA TYR A 8 -9.00 -13.65 13.22
C TYR A 8 -7.87 -13.07 14.10
N VAL A 9 -7.97 -13.23 15.42
CA VAL A 9 -6.94 -12.76 16.37
C VAL A 9 -5.60 -13.46 16.12
N GLU A 10 -5.58 -14.79 15.90
CA GLU A 10 -4.34 -15.50 15.57
C GLU A 10 -3.72 -15.06 14.24
N THR A 11 -4.52 -14.57 13.30
CA THR A 11 -4.02 -14.08 12.01
C THR A 11 -3.44 -12.68 12.17
N LEU A 12 -4.12 -11.81 12.95
CA LEU A 12 -3.61 -10.50 13.33
C LEU A 12 -2.29 -10.60 14.08
N ASP A 13 -2.19 -11.53 15.05
CA ASP A 13 -0.97 -11.74 15.83
C ASP A 13 0.23 -12.13 14.96
N LYS A 14 0.00 -12.97 13.94
CA LYS A 14 1.02 -13.35 12.96
C LYS A 14 1.40 -12.23 12.00
N TYR A 15 0.46 -11.37 11.65
CA TYR A 15 0.70 -10.26 10.73
C TYR A 15 1.48 -9.13 11.41
N PHE A 16 1.08 -8.72 12.62
CA PHE A 16 1.72 -7.63 13.36
C PHE A 16 2.95 -8.06 14.17
N GLY A 17 3.07 -9.34 14.52
CA GLY A 17 4.20 -9.87 15.29
C GLY A 17 4.12 -9.51 16.77
N ASN A 18 3.21 -10.18 17.50
CA ASN A 18 2.75 -9.83 18.85
C ASN A 18 1.82 -8.62 18.84
N VAL A 19 0.60 -8.82 18.35
CA VAL A 19 -0.38 -7.74 18.18
C VAL A 19 -0.80 -7.15 19.52
N CYS A 20 -0.89 -5.82 19.58
CA CYS A 20 -1.51 -5.09 20.69
C CYS A 20 -2.66 -4.19 20.21
N GLU A 21 -3.42 -3.64 21.16
CA GLU A 21 -4.56 -2.77 20.87
C GLU A 21 -4.16 -1.49 20.11
N LEU A 22 -2.96 -0.96 20.34
CA LEU A 22 -2.47 0.21 19.64
C LEU A 22 -2.24 -0.08 18.16
N ASP A 23 -1.77 -1.29 17.81
CA ASP A 23 -1.58 -1.69 16.41
C ASP A 23 -2.91 -1.66 15.65
N LEU A 24 -3.99 -2.10 16.30
CA LEU A 24 -5.34 -2.06 15.74
C LEU A 24 -5.89 -0.64 15.63
N ILE A 25 -5.58 0.24 16.59
CA ILE A 25 -6.01 1.64 16.56
C ILE A 25 -5.32 2.40 15.42
N PHE A 26 -4.00 2.24 15.27
CA PHE A 26 -3.23 2.96 14.26
C PHE A 26 -3.34 2.33 12.87
N ASN A 27 -3.54 1.03 12.75
CA ASN A 27 -3.60 0.30 11.48
C ASN A 27 -4.96 -0.38 11.26
N PHE A 28 -6.06 0.29 11.62
CA PHE A 28 -7.41 -0.30 11.53
C PHE A 28 -7.76 -0.75 10.11
N GLN A 29 -7.25 -0.06 9.07
CA GLN A 29 -7.48 -0.43 7.68
C GLN A 29 -6.89 -1.81 7.36
N LYS A 30 -5.65 -2.09 7.78
CA LYS A 30 -5.00 -3.40 7.60
C LYS A 30 -5.78 -4.50 8.31
N ALA A 31 -6.27 -4.24 9.53
CA ALA A 31 -7.12 -5.17 10.25
C ALA A 31 -8.43 -5.48 9.48
N TYR A 32 -9.07 -4.48 8.87
CA TYR A 32 -10.24 -4.67 8.00
C TYR A 32 -9.92 -5.47 6.74
N HIS A 33 -8.78 -5.21 6.08
CA HIS A 33 -8.37 -5.98 4.92
C HIS A 33 -8.19 -7.46 5.25
N ILE A 34 -7.53 -7.76 6.38
CA ILE A 34 -7.36 -9.11 6.90
C ILE A 34 -8.73 -9.77 7.17
N LEU A 35 -9.68 -9.03 7.77
CA LEU A 35 -11.02 -9.55 8.06
C LEU A 35 -11.81 -9.85 6.78
N ASN A 36 -11.74 -8.96 5.79
CA ASN A 36 -12.44 -9.11 4.50
C ASN A 36 -11.95 -10.32 3.72
N GLU A 37 -10.67 -10.66 3.84
CA GLU A 37 -10.12 -11.86 3.20
C GLU A 37 -10.63 -13.15 3.88
N MET A 38 -11.01 -13.10 5.16
CA MET A 38 -11.57 -14.25 5.87
C MET A 38 -13.09 -14.38 5.70
N VAL A 39 -13.82 -13.26 5.63
CA VAL A 39 -15.29 -13.23 5.66
C VAL A 39 -15.82 -12.28 4.61
N MET A 40 -16.77 -12.76 3.80
CA MET A 40 -17.57 -11.91 2.91
C MET A 40 -19.04 -12.29 2.99
N ALA A 41 -19.92 -11.28 2.92
CA ALA A 41 -21.37 -11.46 2.97
C ALA A 41 -21.88 -12.31 4.15
N GLY A 42 -21.17 -12.28 5.29
CA GLY A 42 -21.50 -13.06 6.49
C GLY A 42 -21.07 -14.53 6.45
N GLY A 43 -20.43 -14.99 5.37
CA GLY A 43 -19.86 -16.33 5.22
C GLY A 43 -18.33 -16.33 5.28
N ILE A 44 -17.74 -17.45 5.71
CA ILE A 44 -16.29 -17.66 5.65
C ILE A 44 -15.91 -17.94 4.20
N VAL A 45 -14.95 -17.19 3.66
CA VAL A 45 -14.47 -17.33 2.28
C VAL A 45 -13.09 -17.95 2.22
N GLU A 46 -12.19 -17.57 3.11
CA GLU A 46 -10.87 -18.18 3.26
C GLU A 46 -10.66 -18.63 4.70
N SER A 47 -10.24 -19.89 4.84
CA SER A 47 -10.03 -20.52 6.14
C SER A 47 -8.54 -20.69 6.44
N SER A 48 -7.68 -20.70 5.42
CA SER A 48 -6.25 -20.86 5.57
C SER A 48 -5.59 -19.55 5.98
N LYS A 49 -5.11 -19.48 7.23
CA LYS A 49 -4.30 -18.34 7.73
C LYS A 49 -3.09 -18.06 6.83
N LYS A 50 -2.47 -19.10 6.25
CA LYS A 50 -1.33 -18.97 5.34
C LYS A 50 -1.72 -18.29 4.03
N THR A 51 -2.91 -18.59 3.51
CA THR A 51 -3.42 -17.97 2.29
C THR A 51 -3.74 -16.51 2.55
N VAL A 52 -4.48 -16.22 3.62
CA VAL A 52 -4.83 -14.84 4.01
C VAL A 52 -3.58 -13.99 4.16
N LEU A 53 -2.60 -14.43 4.95
CA LEU A 53 -1.36 -13.67 5.15
C LEU A 53 -0.62 -13.42 3.84
N ARG A 54 -0.54 -14.41 2.94
CA ARG A 54 0.11 -14.23 1.63
C ARG A 54 -0.58 -13.16 0.79
N VAL A 55 -1.91 -13.17 0.73
CA VAL A 55 -2.69 -12.19 -0.05
C VAL A 55 -2.50 -10.79 0.52
N ILE A 56 -2.56 -10.64 1.84
CA ILE A 56 -2.39 -9.34 2.49
C ILE A 56 -0.97 -8.79 2.28
N THR A 57 0.07 -9.62 2.42
CA THR A 57 1.45 -9.18 2.13
C THR A 57 1.62 -8.74 0.68
N GLN A 58 1.01 -9.45 -0.26
CA GLN A 58 1.04 -9.04 -1.66
C GLN A 58 0.29 -7.72 -1.90
N GLN A 59 -0.83 -7.50 -1.22
CA GLN A 59 -1.54 -6.22 -1.28
C GLN A 59 -0.70 -5.07 -0.72
N ASP A 60 0.02 -5.30 0.38
CA ASP A 60 0.93 -4.32 0.97
C ASP A 60 2.07 -3.93 0.00
N GLU A 61 2.66 -4.92 -0.69
CA GLU A 61 3.70 -4.68 -1.70
C GLU A 61 3.18 -3.81 -2.86
N VAL A 62 1.97 -4.09 -3.35
CA VAL A 62 1.33 -3.31 -4.42
C VAL A 62 1.05 -1.89 -3.95
N GLU A 63 0.51 -1.71 -2.74
CA GLU A 63 0.24 -0.38 -2.18
C GLU A 63 1.52 0.47 -2.05
N VAL A 64 2.64 -0.14 -1.60
CA VAL A 64 3.94 0.54 -1.52
C VAL A 64 4.44 0.94 -2.91
N GLN A 65 4.27 0.07 -3.91
CA GLN A 65 4.66 0.37 -5.29
C GLN A 65 3.84 1.53 -5.86
N GLU A 66 2.51 1.49 -5.74
CA GLU A 66 1.63 2.55 -6.22
C GLU A 66 1.92 3.89 -5.53
N ASN A 67 2.16 3.88 -4.22
CA ASN A 67 2.49 5.10 -3.48
C ASN A 67 3.84 5.68 -3.92
N SER A 68 4.82 4.82 -4.22
CA SER A 68 6.11 5.23 -4.77
C SER A 68 5.96 5.84 -6.17
N GLU A 69 5.21 5.19 -7.06
CA GLU A 69 4.93 5.69 -8.42
C GLU A 69 4.20 7.04 -8.39
N ARG A 70 3.21 7.21 -7.50
CA ARG A 70 2.54 8.51 -7.30
C ARG A 70 3.51 9.58 -6.83
N SER A 71 4.35 9.28 -5.83
CA SER A 71 5.36 10.22 -5.34
C SER A 71 6.32 10.65 -6.46
N TRP A 72 6.79 9.71 -7.29
CA TRP A 72 7.62 10.04 -8.46
C TRP A 72 6.88 10.87 -9.50
N SER A 73 5.59 10.62 -9.75
CA SER A 73 4.79 11.41 -10.68
C SER A 73 4.54 12.84 -10.19
N GLU A 74 4.42 13.04 -8.88
CA GLU A 74 4.29 14.36 -8.24
C GLU A 74 5.61 15.14 -8.26
N ILE A 75 6.74 14.45 -8.13
CA ILE A 75 8.07 15.01 -8.40
C ILE A 75 8.23 15.10 -9.92
N ASN A 76 7.61 16.10 -10.53
CA ASN A 76 7.58 16.33 -11.98
C ASN A 76 8.99 16.56 -12.60
N LEU A 77 9.81 15.51 -12.67
CA LEU A 77 11.15 15.49 -13.27
C LEU A 77 11.08 15.77 -14.77
N ASP A 78 10.02 15.31 -15.45
CA ASP A 78 9.80 15.57 -16.88
C ASP A 78 9.50 17.05 -17.17
N GLY A 79 8.77 17.71 -16.29
CA GLY A 79 8.53 19.16 -16.34
C GLY A 79 9.79 19.97 -16.08
N VAL A 80 10.59 19.58 -15.08
CA VAL A 80 11.87 20.23 -14.78
C VAL A 80 12.87 20.07 -15.94
N ALA A 81 12.98 18.86 -16.52
CA ALA A 81 13.87 18.59 -17.65
C ALA A 81 13.47 19.38 -18.90
N LYS A 82 12.17 19.44 -19.23
CA LYS A 82 11.66 20.26 -20.35
C LYS A 82 11.89 21.75 -20.13
N SER A 83 11.66 22.25 -18.91
CA SER A 83 11.89 23.65 -18.57
C SER A 83 13.37 24.03 -18.71
N ALA A 84 14.28 23.20 -18.18
CA ALA A 84 15.72 23.40 -18.31
C ALA A 84 16.20 23.38 -19.77
N LEU A 85 15.67 22.46 -20.60
CA LEU A 85 15.99 22.41 -22.03
C LEU A 85 15.50 23.66 -22.78
N LEU A 86 14.31 24.16 -22.44
CA LEU A 86 13.77 25.38 -23.03
C LEU A 86 14.63 26.60 -22.66
N SER A 87 15.06 26.70 -21.39
CA SER A 87 15.96 27.77 -20.93
C SER A 87 17.30 27.75 -21.68
N VAL A 88 17.89 26.56 -21.92
CA VAL A 88 19.13 26.42 -22.69
C VAL A 88 18.93 26.81 -24.16
N GLN A 89 17.77 26.50 -24.74
CA GLN A 89 17.42 26.89 -26.11
C GLN A 89 17.25 28.40 -26.26
N GLU A 90 16.54 29.05 -25.33
CA GLU A 90 16.38 30.51 -25.31
C GLU A 90 17.73 31.21 -25.14
N PHE A 91 18.59 30.70 -24.26
CA PHE A 91 19.92 31.24 -24.04
C PHE A 91 20.80 31.14 -25.30
N LYS A 92 20.71 30.03 -26.05
CA LYS A 92 21.41 29.88 -27.34
C LYS A 92 20.88 30.85 -28.41
N GLN A 93 19.59 31.13 -28.45
CA GLN A 93 19.02 32.10 -29.38
C GLN A 93 19.45 33.54 -29.07
N SER A 94 19.65 33.86 -27.79
CA SER A 94 20.16 35.17 -27.35
C SER A 94 21.60 35.44 -27.84
N PHE A 95 22.44 34.41 -27.95
CA PHE A 95 23.82 34.52 -28.45
C PHE A 95 23.96 34.53 -29.98
N SER A 96 22.87 34.27 -30.72
CA SER A 96 22.86 34.22 -32.19
C SER A 96 22.33 35.50 -32.85
N ARG A 97 22.10 36.56 -32.07
CA ARG A 97 21.86 37.94 -32.53
C ARG A 97 23.06 38.82 -32.21
#